data_AF-A0AAZ3QEU1-F1
#
_entry.id   AF-A0AAZ3QEU1-F1
#
_cell.length_a   1.000
_cell.length_b   1.000
_cell.length_c   1.000
_cell.angle_alpha   90.00
_cell.angle_beta   90.00
_cell.angle_gamma   90.00
#
_symmetry.space_group_name_H-M   'P 1'
#
loop_
_entity.id
_entity.type
_entity.pdbx_description
1 polymer ?
#
loop_
_entity_poly.entity_id
_entity_poly.type
_entity_poly.pdbx_seq_one_letter_code
_entity_poly.pdbx_strand_id
1 'polypeptide(L)'
;MEGVLYKWTNYMTEITDKAESLKTKMSELRLYCDLLMQQVHTIQESEDQEGDHSNSSSETLNEASSLLSATCYTFIKTLEECMKMAKFKTDMALLNPPDDMMMSPVSPSSIQMARVGWYSTYCLAPG
;
A
#
# COMPACT_ATOMS: atom_id res chain seq x y z
N MET A 1 21.69 25.84 -15.92
CA MET A 1 20.50 25.51 -15.10
C MET A 1 19.55 24.56 -15.83
N GLU A 2 19.34 24.69 -17.15
CA GLU A 2 18.40 23.85 -17.92
C GLU A 2 18.64 22.34 -17.81
N GLY A 3 19.89 21.87 -17.82
CA GLY A 3 20.20 20.43 -17.69
C GLY A 3 19.84 19.83 -16.32
N VAL A 4 19.87 20.62 -15.25
CA VAL A 4 19.46 20.18 -13.90
C VAL A 4 17.94 20.04 -13.84
N LEU A 5 17.23 21.01 -14.44
CA LEU A 5 15.78 21.03 -14.50
C LEU A 5 15.23 19.86 -15.33
N TYR A 6 15.84 19.57 -16.49
CA TYR A 6 15.51 18.40 -17.32
C TYR A 6 15.74 17.07 -16.59
N LYS A 7 16.86 16.94 -15.86
CA LYS A 7 17.14 15.75 -15.07
C LYS A 7 16.12 15.57 -13.94
N TRP A 8 15.72 16.66 -13.30
CA TRP A 8 14.72 16.64 -12.24
C TRP A 8 13.32 16.31 -12.75
N THR A 9 12.90 16.87 -13.90
CA THR A 9 11.61 16.52 -14.52
C THR A 9 11.55 15.04 -14.89
N ASN A 10 12.60 14.49 -15.50
CA ASN A 10 12.65 13.06 -15.83
C ASN A 10 12.56 12.18 -14.57
N TYR A 11 13.25 12.58 -13.50
CA TYR A 11 13.22 11.88 -12.23
C TYR A 11 11.82 11.90 -11.58
N MET A 12 11.13 13.05 -11.59
CA MET A 12 9.77 13.17 -11.08
C MET A 12 8.77 12.35 -11.89
N THR A 13 8.92 12.30 -13.22
CA THR A 13 8.13 11.41 -14.08
C THR A 13 8.35 9.95 -13.72
N GLU A 14 9.60 9.49 -13.59
CA GLU A 14 9.91 8.10 -13.25
C GLU A 14 9.31 7.68 -11.88
N ILE A 15 9.31 8.59 -10.91
CA ILE A 15 8.65 8.35 -9.61
C ILE A 15 7.14 8.20 -9.79
N THR A 16 6.53 9.09 -10.58
CA THR A 16 5.09 9.10 -10.81
C THR A 16 4.65 7.81 -11.50
N ASP A 17 5.36 7.38 -12.54
CA ASP A 17 5.10 6.14 -13.27
C ASP A 17 5.19 4.91 -12.34
N LYS A 18 6.22 4.84 -11.50
CA LYS A 18 6.37 3.77 -10.50
C LYS A 18 5.22 3.77 -9.48
N ALA A 19 4.75 4.95 -9.07
CA ALA A 19 3.64 5.07 -8.12
C ALA A 19 2.31 4.65 -8.75
N GLU A 20 2.06 4.98 -10.01
CA GLU A 20 0.87 4.54 -10.73
C GLU A 20 0.87 3.03 -10.99
N SER A 21 2.01 2.48 -11.42
CA SER A 21 2.18 1.04 -11.57
C SER A 21 1.89 0.28 -10.27
N LEU A 22 2.37 0.80 -9.12
CA LEU A 22 2.09 0.20 -7.82
C LEU A 22 0.58 0.23 -7.47
N LYS A 23 -0.13 1.31 -7.80
CA LYS A 23 -1.59 1.38 -7.57
C LYS A 23 -2.31 0.29 -8.36
N THR A 24 -1.95 0.10 -9.64
CA THR A 24 -2.53 -0.96 -10.47
C THR A 24 -2.28 -2.33 -9.87
N LYS A 25 -1.02 -2.63 -9.48
CA LYS A 25 -0.69 -3.92 -8.84
C LYS A 25 -1.40 -4.14 -7.52
N MET A 26 -1.65 -3.09 -6.73
CA MET A 26 -2.46 -3.19 -5.51
C MET A 26 -3.93 -3.53 -5.79
N SER A 27 -4.48 -3.07 -6.91
CA SER A 27 -5.81 -3.47 -7.38
C SER A 27 -5.81 -4.92 -7.87
N GLU A 28 -4.77 -5.35 -8.60
CA GLU A 28 -4.59 -6.75 -9.00
C GLU A 28 -4.52 -7.69 -7.80
N LEU A 29 -3.78 -7.33 -6.76
CA LEU A 29 -3.70 -8.13 -5.52
C LEU A 29 -5.06 -8.28 -4.85
N ARG A 30 -5.88 -7.22 -4.82
CA ARG A 30 -7.26 -7.32 -4.30
C ARG A 30 -8.11 -8.27 -5.14
N LEU A 31 -8.03 -8.14 -6.47
CA LEU A 31 -8.72 -9.05 -7.37
C LEU A 31 -8.31 -10.51 -7.14
N TYR A 32 -7.01 -10.78 -6.95
CA TYR A 32 -6.55 -12.12 -6.65
C TYR A 32 -7.09 -12.64 -5.32
N CYS A 33 -7.17 -11.81 -4.27
CA CYS A 33 -7.83 -12.22 -3.02
C CYS A 33 -9.29 -12.62 -3.24
N ASP A 34 -10.04 -11.85 -4.03
CA ASP A 34 -11.45 -12.14 -4.35
C ASP A 34 -11.56 -13.46 -5.13
N LEU A 35 -10.70 -13.67 -6.13
CA LEU A 35 -10.65 -14.90 -6.91
C LEU A 35 -10.28 -16.12 -6.03
N LEU A 36 -9.27 -15.98 -5.16
CA LEU A 36 -8.86 -17.05 -4.25
C LEU A 36 -10.02 -17.45 -3.32
N MET A 37 -10.76 -16.48 -2.80
CA MET A 37 -11.93 -16.74 -1.96
C MET A 37 -13.03 -17.49 -2.73
N GLN A 38 -13.33 -17.05 -3.96
CA GLN A 38 -14.29 -17.73 -4.83
C GLN A 38 -13.86 -19.17 -5.15
N GLN A 39 -12.59 -19.37 -5.50
CA GLN A 39 -12.04 -20.70 -5.83
C GLN A 39 -12.09 -21.65 -4.63
N VAL A 40 -11.80 -21.16 -3.42
CA VAL A 40 -11.91 -21.95 -2.19
C VAL A 40 -13.36 -22.37 -1.94
N HIS A 41 -14.33 -21.47 -2.11
CA HIS A 41 -15.75 -21.80 -1.97
C HIS A 41 -16.20 -22.84 -3.02
N THR A 42 -15.81 -22.68 -4.28
CA THR A 42 -16.15 -23.64 -5.34
C THR A 42 -15.64 -25.05 -5.03
N ILE A 43 -14.43 -25.17 -4.49
CA ILE A 43 -13.87 -26.48 -4.09
C ILE A 43 -14.67 -27.06 -2.93
N GLN A 44 -14.95 -26.28 -1.88
CA GLN A 44 -15.73 -26.73 -0.72
C GLN A 44 -17.15 -27.19 -1.11
N GLU A 45 -17.85 -26.43 -1.94
CA GLU A 45 -19.20 -26.78 -2.42
C GLU A 45 -19.23 -28.04 -3.29
N SER A 46 -18.11 -28.36 -3.92
CA SER A 46 -17.95 -29.54 -4.78
C SER A 46 -17.62 -30.80 -3.96
N GLU A 47 -16.98 -30.65 -2.79
CA GLU A 47 -16.79 -31.73 -1.80
C GLU A 47 -18.11 -32.08 -1.08
N ASP A 48 -18.95 -31.09 -0.76
CA ASP A 48 -20.23 -31.32 -0.07
C ASP A 48 -21.29 -32.05 -0.93
N GLN A 49 -21.13 -32.07 -2.26
CA GLN A 49 -22.07 -32.68 -3.22
C GLN A 49 -21.79 -34.15 -3.54
N GLU A 50 -20.86 -34.79 -2.81
CA GLU A 50 -20.36 -36.14 -3.08
C GLU A 50 -21.37 -37.28 -2.78
N GLY A 51 -22.65 -36.95 -2.55
CA GLY A 51 -23.73 -37.87 -2.21
C GLY A 51 -24.53 -38.48 -3.38
N ASP A 52 -24.46 -37.95 -4.61
CA ASP A 52 -25.47 -38.36 -5.64
C ASP A 52 -24.95 -38.75 -7.05
N HIS A 53 -23.82 -38.26 -7.59
CA HIS A 53 -23.45 -38.62 -8.97
C HIS A 53 -21.94 -38.67 -9.29
N SER A 54 -21.45 -39.91 -9.51
CA SER A 54 -20.49 -40.39 -10.53
C SER A 54 -19.47 -39.41 -11.16
N ASN A 55 -18.17 -39.73 -11.04
CA ASN A 55 -16.99 -39.41 -11.89
C ASN A 55 -16.74 -37.97 -12.40
N SER A 56 -17.75 -37.19 -12.74
CA SER A 56 -17.66 -35.81 -13.26
C SER A 56 -17.21 -34.80 -12.21
N SER A 57 -17.51 -35.03 -10.91
CA SER A 57 -17.12 -34.13 -9.81
C SER A 57 -15.60 -34.09 -9.58
N SER A 58 -14.90 -35.19 -9.85
CA SER A 58 -13.44 -35.28 -9.64
C SER A 58 -12.65 -34.43 -10.64
N GLU A 59 -13.09 -34.36 -11.91
CA GLU A 59 -12.43 -33.54 -12.92
C GLU A 59 -12.63 -32.04 -12.63
N THR A 60 -13.83 -31.63 -12.22
CA THR A 60 -14.13 -30.23 -11.85
C THR A 60 -13.34 -29.78 -10.62
N LEU A 61 -13.20 -30.64 -9.61
CA LEU A 61 -12.38 -30.37 -8.42
C LEU A 61 -10.89 -30.22 -8.76
N ASN A 62 -10.38 -31.06 -9.65
CA ASN A 62 -8.99 -31.00 -10.10
C ASN A 62 -8.71 -29.72 -10.91
N GLU A 63 -9.63 -29.32 -11.78
CA GLU A 63 -9.54 -28.05 -12.52
C GLU A 63 -9.58 -26.83 -11.58
N ALA A 64 -10.50 -26.82 -10.60
CA ALA A 64 -10.59 -25.76 -9.60
C ALA A 64 -9.31 -25.67 -8.75
N SER A 65 -8.74 -26.80 -8.36
CA SER A 65 -7.48 -26.88 -7.60
C SER A 65 -6.26 -26.41 -8.41
N SER A 66 -6.22 -26.76 -9.70
CA SER A 66 -5.19 -26.30 -10.63
C SER A 66 -5.25 -24.79 -10.84
N LEU A 67 -6.46 -24.26 -11.04
CA LEU A 67 -6.67 -22.82 -11.20
C LEU A 67 -6.34 -22.05 -9.91
N LEU A 68 -6.73 -22.57 -8.74
CA LEU A 68 -6.34 -22.00 -7.44
C LEU A 68 -4.82 -21.90 -7.31
N SER A 69 -4.10 -22.96 -7.67
CA SER A 69 -2.64 -22.98 -7.66
C SER A 69 -2.07 -21.90 -8.59
N ALA A 70 -2.61 -21.77 -9.80
CA ALA A 70 -2.18 -20.74 -10.76
C ALA A 70 -2.44 -19.31 -10.23
N THR A 71 -3.59 -19.06 -9.60
CA THR A 71 -3.89 -17.78 -8.96
C THR A 71 -2.92 -17.48 -7.82
N CYS A 72 -2.63 -18.45 -6.95
CA CYS A 72 -1.65 -18.31 -5.87
C CYS A 72 -0.25 -17.94 -6.40
N TYR A 73 0.22 -18.61 -7.45
CA TYR A 73 1.52 -18.29 -8.06
C TYR A 73 1.56 -16.86 -8.61
N THR A 74 0.49 -16.43 -9.26
CA THR A 74 0.39 -15.09 -9.83
C THR A 74 0.32 -14.04 -8.73
N PHE A 75 -0.47 -14.29 -7.68
CA PHE A 75 -0.56 -13.44 -6.49
C PHE A 75 0.81 -13.23 -5.85
N ILE A 76 1.56 -14.30 -5.60
CA ILE A 76 2.88 -14.24 -4.97
C ILE A 76 3.83 -13.41 -5.84
N LYS A 77 3.87 -13.65 -7.17
CA LYS A 77 4.72 -12.86 -8.07
C LYS A 77 4.38 -11.38 -8.04
N THR A 78 3.11 -11.02 -8.13
CA THR A 78 2.68 -9.61 -8.07
C THR A 78 2.99 -8.98 -6.71
N LEU A 79 2.85 -9.74 -5.62
CA LEU A 79 3.18 -9.27 -4.27
C LEU A 79 4.69 -9.01 -4.12
N GLU A 80 5.53 -9.91 -4.64
CA GLU A 80 6.99 -9.73 -4.66
C GLU A 80 7.41 -8.50 -5.46
N GLU A 81 6.76 -8.25 -6.60
CA GLU A 81 6.97 -7.04 -7.40
C GLU A 81 6.59 -5.78 -6.61
N CYS A 82 5.44 -5.77 -5.95
CA CYS A 82 5.02 -4.70 -5.06
C CYS A 82 6.03 -4.43 -3.94
N MET A 83 6.55 -5.49 -3.29
CA MET A 83 7.56 -5.35 -2.23
C MET A 83 8.87 -4.75 -2.75
N LYS A 84 9.32 -5.15 -3.94
CA LYS A 84 10.52 -4.57 -4.59
C LYS A 84 10.32 -3.08 -4.89
N MET A 85 9.15 -2.70 -5.41
CA MET A 85 8.80 -1.30 -5.69
C MET A 85 8.65 -0.46 -4.42
N ALA A 86 8.08 -1.04 -3.35
CA ALA A 86 7.94 -0.38 -2.06
C ALA A 86 9.30 -0.15 -1.38
N LYS A 87 10.23 -1.12 -1.47
CA LYS A 87 11.60 -0.96 -0.99
C LYS A 87 12.32 0.20 -1.69
N PHE A 88 12.12 0.34 -3.01
CA PHE A 88 12.63 1.49 -3.75
C PHE A 88 12.06 2.82 -3.23
N LYS A 89 10.76 2.87 -2.90
CA LYS A 89 10.14 4.08 -2.31
C LYS A 89 10.73 4.42 -0.93
N THR A 90 11.00 3.42 -0.09
CA THR A 90 11.61 3.63 1.24
C THR A 90 13.06 4.10 1.15
N ASP A 91 13.87 3.50 0.28
CA ASP A 91 15.25 3.93 0.04
C ASP A 91 15.30 5.37 -0.51
N MET A 92 14.34 5.75 -1.36
CA MET A 92 14.22 7.13 -1.86
C MET A 92 13.72 8.12 -0.79
N ALA A 93 12.83 7.70 0.12
CA ALA A 93 12.39 8.53 1.25
C ALA A 93 13.54 8.81 2.23
N LEU A 94 14.48 7.87 2.39
CA LEU A 94 15.70 8.03 3.19
C LEU A 94 16.77 8.89 2.51
N LEU A 95 16.79 8.94 1.16
CA LEU A 95 17.71 9.80 0.41
C LEU A 95 17.24 11.26 0.28
N ASN A 96 16.09 11.61 0.88
CA ASN A 96 15.70 13.00 1.12
C ASN A 96 16.01 13.38 2.58
N PRO A 97 17.22 13.86 2.90
CA PRO A 97 17.39 14.68 4.09
C PRO A 97 16.72 16.05 3.86
N PRO A 98 15.91 16.57 4.79
CA PRO A 98 15.58 17.99 4.83
C PRO A 98 16.78 18.78 5.40
N ASP A 99 17.90 18.77 4.70
CA ASP A 99 19.11 19.53 5.06
C ASP A 99 19.22 20.80 4.20
N ASP A 100 18.20 21.67 4.20
CA ASP A 100 18.39 23.12 3.96
C ASP A 100 17.18 24.02 4.32
N MET A 101 16.54 23.78 5.46
CA MET A 101 15.66 24.80 6.08
C MET A 101 16.09 25.10 7.51
N MET A 102 17.40 25.26 7.70
CA MET A 102 17.97 25.88 8.89
C MET A 102 17.99 27.41 8.71
N MET A 103 16.81 28.05 8.55
CA MET A 103 16.74 29.49 8.77
C MET A 103 16.75 29.72 10.29
N SER A 104 17.93 30.10 10.77
CA SER A 104 18.24 30.48 12.15
C SER A 104 17.19 31.42 12.76
N PRO A 105 16.79 31.26 14.04
CA PRO A 105 15.98 32.27 14.71
C PRO A 105 16.87 33.49 15.00
N VAL A 106 16.82 34.50 14.13
CA VAL A 106 17.31 35.83 14.51
C VAL A 106 16.34 36.38 15.56
N SER A 107 16.82 36.43 16.80
CA SER A 107 16.24 37.25 17.84
C SER A 107 16.47 38.72 17.50
N PRO A 108 15.43 39.55 17.62
CA PRO A 108 15.60 40.77 18.39
C PRO A 108 14.51 40.86 19.46
N SER A 109 14.97 40.96 20.70
CA SER A 109 14.15 41.16 21.87
C SER A 109 13.48 42.54 21.90
N SER A 110 12.34 42.60 22.59
CA SER A 110 11.64 43.77 23.19
C SER A 110 10.41 44.28 22.44
N ILE A 111 9.22 43.90 22.92
CA ILE A 111 8.21 44.80 23.48
C ILE A 111 7.30 43.95 24.39
N GLN A 112 7.25 44.33 25.66
CA GLN A 112 6.31 43.81 26.65
C GLN A 112 4.89 44.27 26.31
N MET A 113 3.89 43.45 26.60
CA MET A 113 2.77 43.77 27.52
C MET A 113 1.59 42.81 27.37
N ALA A 114 0.86 42.67 28.48
CA ALA A 114 -0.50 42.17 28.64
C ALA A 114 -0.71 40.64 28.78
N ARG A 115 -0.37 40.16 29.99
CA ARG A 115 -1.17 39.17 30.72
C ARG A 115 -2.59 39.72 30.91
N VAL A 116 -3.57 39.21 30.17
CA VAL A 116 -4.99 39.25 30.55
C VAL A 116 -5.61 37.90 30.24
N GLY A 117 -6.03 37.23 31.31
CA GLY A 117 -6.57 35.88 31.25
C GLY A 117 -7.95 35.85 30.61
N TRP A 118 -8.20 34.80 29.85
CA TRP A 118 -9.53 34.32 29.57
C TRP A 118 -9.63 32.91 30.16
N TYR A 119 -10.29 32.86 31.33
CA TYR A 119 -11.11 31.78 31.87
C TYR A 119 -10.88 30.38 31.25
N SER A 120 -10.27 29.43 31.96
CA SER A 120 -10.90 28.59 33.01
C SER A 120 -12.09 27.79 32.49
N THR A 121 -12.13 26.51 32.92
CA THR A 121 -13.05 25.40 32.57
C THR A 121 -12.61 24.72 31.28
N TYR A 122 -11.95 23.56 31.27
CA TYR A 122 -12.25 22.29 31.94
C TYR A 122 -10.94 21.49 32.11
N CYS A 123 -10.72 20.88 33.28
CA CYS A 123 -10.04 19.60 33.48
C CYS A 123 -9.94 19.34 35.00
N LEU A 124 -11.03 18.86 35.60
CA LEU A 124 -11.06 18.36 36.98
C LEU A 124 -11.49 16.88 36.93
N ALA A 125 -10.48 16.01 36.93
CA ALA A 125 -10.47 14.61 37.36
C ALA A 125 -8.97 14.21 37.43
N PRO A 126 -8.48 13.47 38.44
CA PRO A 126 -9.10 12.23 38.94
C PRO A 126 -9.08 12.05 40.48
N GLY A 127 -9.83 11.06 40.97
CA GLY A 127 -9.66 10.46 42.31
C GLY A 127 -10.90 10.49 43.17
#